data_AF-A0A3C0WG21-F1
#
_entry.id   AF-A0A3C0WG21-F1
#
_cell.length_a   1.000
_cell.length_b   1.000
_cell.length_c   1.000
_cell.angle_alpha   90.00
_cell.angle_beta   90.00
_cell.angle_gamma   90.00
#
_symmetry.space_group_name_H-M   'P 1'
#
loop_
_entity.id
_entity.type
_entity.pdbx_description
1 polymer ?
#
loop_
_entity_poly.entity_id
_entity_poly.type
_entity_poly.pdbx_seq_one_letter_code
_entity_poly.pdbx_strand_id
1 'polypeptide(L)'
;MERSSDDQFRCLVVFGLYTHILNLDDAFSTTDDGQSEVQFVWANCPPNAVETFPGTYDELFNYDLIVLADVNARALGDIALEMLCDYVHEGGTIVVSGGPYAYGNGEFQGTRFLEALPVHISGPFDLKWAGKGMSWSLKPAIADHAILDGVSFDEKPQVFWQHYLQPKRNSEVILTAGDKPALVVGNYGKGQVAALSLSPTGVATDGEVQWWDWNGWFPLVRNLFNWAKEVR
;
A
#
# COMPACT_ATOMS: atom_id res chain seq x y z
N MET A 1 -0.73 24.39 11.14
CA MET A 1 0.64 24.74 11.59
C MET A 1 1.51 24.52 10.36
N GLU A 2 1.95 25.59 9.69
CA GLU A 2 2.74 25.48 8.45
C GLU A 2 4.10 24.84 8.77
N ARG A 3 4.34 23.64 8.25
CA ARG A 3 5.64 22.96 8.33
C ARG A 3 6.57 23.52 7.26
N SER A 4 7.81 23.82 7.68
CA SER A 4 8.89 24.35 6.83
C SER A 4 9.17 23.45 5.61
N SER A 5 9.63 24.04 4.50
CA SER A 5 10.10 23.32 3.30
C SER A 5 11.35 22.47 3.51
N ASP A 6 11.96 22.52 4.71
CA ASP A 6 13.10 21.71 5.15
C ASP A 6 12.69 20.41 5.90
N ASP A 7 11.39 20.13 6.07
CA ASP A 7 10.95 18.89 6.73
C ASP A 7 11.14 17.67 5.79
N GLN A 8 12.07 16.79 6.16
CA GLN A 8 12.30 15.46 5.56
C GLN A 8 10.97 14.69 5.46
N PHE A 9 10.72 14.01 4.33
CA PHE A 9 9.47 13.26 4.12
C PHE A 9 9.40 12.07 5.07
N ARG A 10 8.37 11.98 5.90
CA ARG A 10 8.22 10.96 6.96
C ARG A 10 7.19 9.92 6.57
N CYS A 11 7.62 8.66 6.48
CA CYS A 11 6.75 7.53 6.18
C CYS A 11 6.65 6.59 7.39
N LEU A 12 5.44 6.38 7.89
CA LEU A 12 5.16 5.30 8.86
C LEU A 12 4.78 4.04 8.09
N VAL A 13 5.53 2.96 8.26
CA VAL A 13 5.20 1.64 7.71
C VAL A 13 4.77 0.72 8.85
N VAL A 14 3.47 0.43 8.90
CA VAL A 14 2.90 -0.59 9.79
C VAL A 14 2.82 -1.88 9.01
N PHE A 15 3.51 -2.92 9.50
CA PHE A 15 3.75 -4.11 8.68
C PHE A 15 3.47 -5.43 9.40
N GLY A 16 2.85 -6.36 8.67
CA GLY A 16 2.64 -7.75 9.07
C GLY A 16 3.63 -8.72 8.42
N LEU A 17 3.20 -9.96 8.20
CA LEU A 17 4.05 -11.01 7.66
C LEU A 17 4.49 -10.68 6.23
N TYR A 18 5.69 -11.15 5.86
CA TYR A 18 6.25 -11.05 4.50
C TYR A 18 6.45 -9.64 3.95
N THR A 19 6.08 -8.58 4.69
CA THR A 19 6.19 -7.19 4.21
C THR A 19 7.63 -6.77 3.92
N HIS A 20 8.61 -7.30 4.66
CA HIS A 20 10.03 -7.03 4.40
C HIS A 20 10.47 -7.39 2.98
N ILE A 21 9.75 -8.29 2.29
CA ILE A 21 10.01 -8.64 0.88
C ILE A 21 9.77 -7.44 -0.05
N LEU A 22 8.94 -6.48 0.35
CA LEU A 22 8.65 -5.30 -0.46
C LEU A 22 9.82 -4.31 -0.54
N ASN A 23 10.79 -4.36 0.40
CA ASN A 23 11.98 -3.50 0.43
C ASN A 23 11.67 -2.03 0.06
N LEU A 24 10.65 -1.45 0.70
CA LEU A 24 10.11 -0.13 0.30
C LEU A 24 11.16 0.98 0.42
N ASP A 25 12.08 0.85 1.37
CA ASP A 25 13.19 1.76 1.62
C ASP A 25 14.30 1.66 0.57
N ASP A 26 14.56 0.48 0.01
CA ASP A 26 15.54 0.27 -1.07
C ASP A 26 15.16 1.02 -2.37
N ALA A 27 13.90 1.45 -2.51
CA ALA A 27 13.48 2.29 -3.62
C ALA A 27 14.13 3.69 -3.59
N PHE A 28 14.61 4.13 -2.42
CA PHE A 28 15.21 5.44 -2.19
C PHE A 28 16.71 5.31 -1.97
N SER A 29 17.48 6.17 -2.64
CA SER A 29 18.92 6.23 -2.45
C SER A 29 19.24 6.91 -1.12
N THR A 30 20.25 6.40 -0.42
CA THR A 30 20.93 7.17 0.62
C THR A 30 21.96 8.08 -0.03
N THR A 31 22.02 9.34 0.36
CA THR A 31 23.09 10.25 -0.05
C THR A 31 24.42 9.82 0.57
N ASP A 32 25.54 10.35 0.06
CA ASP A 32 26.90 9.99 0.50
C ASP A 32 27.16 10.25 2.00
N ASP A 33 26.35 11.11 2.64
CA ASP A 33 26.35 11.41 4.08
C ASP A 33 25.40 10.52 4.90
N GLY A 34 24.78 9.53 4.25
CA GLY A 34 23.88 8.56 4.88
C GLY A 34 22.44 9.05 5.11
N GLN A 35 22.06 10.22 4.58
CA GLN A 35 20.68 10.71 4.69
C GLN A 35 19.81 10.10 3.59
N SER A 36 18.65 9.57 3.97
CA SER A 36 17.62 9.16 3.00
C SER A 36 16.72 10.35 2.70
N GLU A 37 16.24 10.47 1.47
CA GLU A 37 15.17 11.41 1.09
C GLU A 37 13.93 11.23 1.99
N VAL A 38 13.71 9.99 2.45
CA VAL A 38 12.58 9.59 3.26
C VAL A 38 13.05 9.07 4.62
N GLN A 39 12.48 9.61 5.69
CA GLN A 39 12.57 9.04 7.02
C GLN A 39 11.51 7.96 7.21
N PHE A 40 11.93 6.70 7.20
CA PHE A 40 11.07 5.57 7.51
C PHE A 40 10.98 5.31 9.01
N VAL A 41 9.76 5.13 9.51
CA VAL A 41 9.47 4.59 10.84
C VAL A 41 8.74 3.27 10.66
N TRP A 42 9.28 2.20 11.23
CA TRP A 42 8.75 0.85 11.07
C TRP A 42 8.03 0.38 12.35
N ALA A 43 6.82 -0.12 12.18
CA ALA A 43 5.97 -0.62 13.26
C ALA A 43 5.53 -2.05 12.94
N ASN A 44 6.07 -3.03 13.67
CA ASN A 44 5.67 -4.42 13.51
C ASN A 44 4.25 -4.62 14.04
N CYS A 45 3.41 -5.29 13.27
CA CYS A 45 1.99 -5.52 13.54
C CYS A 45 1.66 -7.01 13.38
N PRO A 46 2.10 -7.86 14.33
CA PRO A 46 1.64 -9.24 14.37
C PRO A 46 0.11 -9.30 14.52
N PRO A 47 -0.53 -10.44 14.20
CA PRO A 47 -1.98 -10.48 14.04
C PRO A 47 -2.86 -10.07 15.23
N ASN A 48 -2.29 -9.92 16.43
CA ASN A 48 -3.02 -9.59 17.65
C ASN A 48 -2.71 -8.21 18.25
N ALA A 49 -1.66 -7.53 17.79
CA ALA A 49 -1.28 -6.21 18.32
C ALA A 49 -0.28 -5.53 17.40
N VAL A 50 -0.33 -4.21 17.31
CA VAL A 50 0.78 -3.38 16.82
C VAL A 50 1.75 -3.07 17.97
N GLU A 51 3.06 -3.21 17.72
CA GLU A 51 4.09 -2.94 18.74
C GLU A 51 4.19 -1.45 19.08
N THR A 52 4.21 -0.60 18.05
CA THR A 52 4.31 0.84 18.16
C THR A 52 3.37 1.52 17.17
N PHE A 53 2.52 2.43 17.65
CA PHE A 53 1.65 3.23 16.80
C PHE A 53 1.47 4.62 17.44
N PRO A 54 1.32 5.71 16.67
CA PRO A 54 1.07 7.05 17.21
C PRO A 54 -0.09 7.06 18.21
N GLY A 55 0.15 7.58 19.41
CA GLY A 55 -0.85 7.64 20.49
C GLY A 55 -1.75 8.86 20.43
N THR A 56 -1.42 9.84 19.59
CA THR A 56 -2.14 11.11 19.44
C THR A 56 -2.24 11.54 17.98
N TYR A 57 -3.21 12.40 17.67
CA TYR A 57 -3.35 13.00 16.34
C TYR A 57 -2.10 13.80 15.93
N ASP A 58 -1.51 14.57 16.85
CA ASP A 58 -0.30 15.35 16.55
C ASP A 58 0.87 14.45 16.12
N GLU A 59 1.03 13.29 16.78
CA GLU A 59 2.04 12.30 16.38
C GLU A 59 1.74 11.66 15.03
N LEU A 60 0.47 11.33 14.75
CA LEU A 60 0.06 10.70 13.49
C LEU A 60 0.16 11.65 12.30
N PHE A 61 -0.26 12.90 12.48
CA PHE A 61 -0.25 13.96 11.46
C PHE A 61 1.17 14.45 11.18
N ASN A 62 2.16 14.01 11.96
CA ASN A 62 3.54 14.26 11.67
C ASN A 62 4.11 13.40 10.51
N TYR A 63 3.36 12.42 10.00
CA TYR A 63 3.74 11.60 8.85
C TYR A 63 3.11 12.11 7.55
N ASP A 64 3.90 12.16 6.48
CA ASP A 64 3.44 12.53 5.14
C ASP A 64 2.78 11.36 4.41
N LEU A 65 3.16 10.13 4.77
CA LEU A 65 2.61 8.90 4.24
C LEU A 65 2.51 7.83 5.33
N ILE A 66 1.42 7.08 5.32
CA ILE A 66 1.28 5.87 6.14
C ILE A 66 1.04 4.67 5.21
N VAL A 67 1.88 3.65 5.35
CA VAL A 67 1.75 2.38 4.65
C VAL A 67 1.24 1.33 5.64
N LEU A 68 0.12 0.68 5.30
CA LEU A 68 -0.41 -0.47 6.02
C LEU A 68 -0.22 -1.72 5.16
N ALA A 69 0.75 -2.56 5.48
CA ALA A 69 1.08 -3.73 4.70
C ALA A 69 0.84 -5.01 5.50
N ASP A 70 -0.08 -5.86 5.04
CA ASP A 70 -0.49 -7.07 5.75
C ASP A 70 -1.03 -6.83 7.18
N VAL A 71 -1.80 -5.74 7.36
CA VAL A 71 -2.32 -5.33 8.66
C VAL A 71 -3.81 -5.66 8.78
N ASN A 72 -4.23 -6.15 9.94
CA ASN A 72 -5.64 -6.41 10.27
C ASN A 72 -6.19 -5.41 11.31
N ALA A 73 -7.51 -5.24 11.28
CA ALA A 73 -8.25 -4.34 12.14
C ALA A 73 -8.09 -4.67 13.63
N ARG A 74 -8.07 -5.97 13.99
CA ARG A 74 -7.94 -6.43 15.38
C ARG A 74 -6.61 -5.98 16.00
N ALA A 75 -5.52 -6.05 15.25
CA ALA A 75 -4.19 -5.68 15.70
C ALA A 75 -4.01 -4.16 15.86
N LEU A 76 -4.60 -3.37 14.97
CA LEU A 76 -4.60 -1.90 15.07
C LEU A 76 -5.53 -1.40 16.18
N GLY A 77 -6.73 -1.99 16.28
CA GLY A 77 -7.79 -1.54 17.19
C GLY A 77 -8.56 -0.32 16.68
N ASP A 78 -9.76 -0.14 17.22
CA ASP A 78 -10.73 0.85 16.72
C ASP A 78 -10.20 2.28 16.79
N ILE A 79 -9.49 2.65 17.86
CA ILE A 79 -8.96 4.00 18.04
C ILE A 79 -7.96 4.34 16.91
N ALA A 80 -7.02 3.45 16.61
CA ALA A 80 -6.05 3.67 15.54
C ALA A 80 -6.72 3.76 14.17
N LEU A 81 -7.72 2.91 13.91
CA LEU A 81 -8.49 2.95 12.65
C LEU A 81 -9.26 4.26 12.48
N GLU A 82 -9.88 4.76 13.54
CA GLU A 82 -10.55 6.07 13.51
C GLU A 82 -9.55 7.20 13.28
N MET A 83 -8.39 7.16 13.95
CA MET A 83 -7.34 8.15 13.73
C MET A 83 -6.80 8.14 12.30
N LEU A 84 -6.64 6.96 11.68
CA LEU A 84 -6.24 6.82 10.28
C LEU A 84 -7.29 7.38 9.32
N CYS A 85 -8.58 7.17 9.60
CA CYS A 85 -9.66 7.75 8.81
C CYS A 85 -9.62 9.28 8.87
N ASP A 86 -9.44 9.86 10.05
CA ASP A 86 -9.37 11.32 10.21
C ASP A 86 -8.09 11.90 9.61
N TYR A 87 -6.95 11.20 9.73
CA TYR A 87 -5.70 11.54 9.07
C TYR A 87 -5.89 11.70 7.56
N VAL A 88 -6.48 10.69 6.90
CA VAL A 88 -6.76 10.79 5.46
C VAL A 88 -7.80 11.88 5.19
N HIS A 89 -8.87 11.95 5.98
CA HIS A 89 -9.90 12.97 5.78
C HIS A 89 -9.34 14.40 5.76
N GLU A 90 -8.33 14.67 6.58
CA GLU A 90 -7.68 15.98 6.71
C GLU A 90 -6.53 16.23 5.73
N GLY A 91 -6.23 15.30 4.81
CA GLY A 91 -5.23 15.49 3.75
C GLY A 91 -4.05 14.53 3.80
N GLY A 92 -4.01 13.61 4.75
CA GLY A 92 -3.01 12.56 4.81
C GLY A 92 -3.16 11.54 3.66
N THR A 93 -2.08 10.84 3.36
CA THR A 93 -2.08 9.77 2.34
C THR A 93 -1.85 8.42 2.96
N ILE A 94 -2.67 7.43 2.60
CA ILE A 94 -2.50 6.02 3.01
C ILE A 94 -2.29 5.13 1.80
N VAL A 95 -1.32 4.22 1.88
CA VAL A 95 -1.19 3.06 0.99
C VAL A 95 -1.49 1.80 1.78
N VAL A 96 -2.48 1.03 1.34
CA VAL A 96 -2.81 -0.28 1.92
C VAL A 96 -2.30 -1.35 0.97
N SER A 97 -1.43 -2.24 1.46
CA SER A 97 -0.90 -3.38 0.71
C SER A 97 -1.51 -4.70 1.20
N GLY A 98 -1.71 -5.60 0.25
CA GLY A 98 -2.23 -6.94 0.48
C GLY A 98 -1.26 -7.83 1.25
N GLY A 99 -1.78 -8.98 1.67
CA GLY A 99 -1.07 -9.95 2.48
C GLY A 99 -2.05 -10.95 3.13
N PRO A 100 -1.54 -12.02 3.77
CA PRO A 100 -2.37 -13.03 4.42
C PRO A 100 -3.47 -12.51 5.37
N TYR A 101 -3.22 -11.38 6.05
CA TYR A 101 -4.08 -10.73 7.05
C TYR A 101 -4.64 -9.37 6.58
N ALA A 102 -4.50 -9.02 5.30
CA ALA A 102 -5.06 -7.78 4.76
C ALA A 102 -6.50 -7.96 4.22
N TYR A 103 -7.16 -6.82 3.97
CA TYR A 103 -8.46 -6.71 3.31
C TYR A 103 -9.54 -7.66 3.86
N GLY A 104 -10.12 -8.55 3.04
CA GLY A 104 -11.16 -9.49 3.48
C GLY A 104 -10.72 -10.40 4.62
N ASN A 105 -9.43 -10.73 4.71
CA ASN A 105 -8.87 -11.49 5.82
C ASN A 105 -8.51 -10.62 7.04
N GLY A 106 -8.56 -9.28 6.90
CA GLY A 106 -8.13 -8.33 7.90
C GLY A 106 -9.20 -7.87 8.88
N GLU A 107 -10.37 -8.50 8.91
CA GLU A 107 -11.40 -8.27 9.93
C GLU A 107 -11.91 -6.82 10.03
N PHE A 108 -11.86 -6.04 8.94
CA PHE A 108 -12.29 -4.63 8.91
C PHE A 108 -13.81 -4.41 8.90
N GLN A 109 -14.61 -5.47 8.95
CA GLN A 109 -16.08 -5.37 8.91
C GLN A 109 -16.61 -4.53 10.08
N GLY A 110 -17.49 -3.58 9.78
CA GLY A 110 -18.08 -2.68 10.79
C GLY A 110 -17.21 -1.47 11.17
N THR A 111 -16.02 -1.33 10.59
CA THR A 111 -15.13 -0.18 10.82
C THR A 111 -15.36 0.91 9.77
N ARG A 112 -15.19 2.20 10.14
CA ARG A 112 -15.22 3.32 9.18
C ARG A 112 -14.09 3.23 8.16
N PHE A 113 -13.03 2.49 8.44
CA PHE A 113 -11.88 2.31 7.56
C PHE A 113 -12.26 1.79 6.16
N LEU A 114 -13.32 0.98 6.05
CA LEU A 114 -13.85 0.53 4.75
C LEU A 114 -14.39 1.67 3.88
N GLU A 115 -14.86 2.76 4.49
CA GLU A 115 -15.34 3.94 3.78
C GLU A 115 -14.19 4.71 3.14
N ALA A 116 -13.02 4.74 3.79
CA ALA A 116 -11.82 5.41 3.31
C ALA A 116 -11.16 4.73 2.10
N LEU A 117 -11.24 3.39 2.01
CA LEU A 117 -10.63 2.65 0.90
C LEU A 117 -11.22 3.04 -0.47
N PRO A 118 -10.45 3.06 -1.57
CA PRO A 118 -10.95 3.32 -2.92
C PRO A 118 -11.64 2.10 -3.56
N VAL A 119 -11.86 1.05 -2.78
CA VAL A 119 -12.39 -0.25 -3.18
C VAL A 119 -13.43 -0.75 -2.18
N HIS A 120 -14.31 -1.64 -2.63
CA HIS A 120 -15.17 -2.48 -1.81
C HIS A 120 -14.52 -3.85 -1.60
N ILE A 121 -14.52 -4.30 -0.35
CA ILE A 121 -14.15 -5.66 0.05
C ILE A 121 -15.45 -6.46 0.08
N SER A 122 -15.57 -7.49 -0.78
CA SER A 122 -16.82 -8.24 -0.92
C SER A 122 -17.15 -9.14 0.27
N GLY A 123 -16.18 -9.43 1.14
CA GLY A 123 -16.34 -10.28 2.32
C GLY A 123 -15.03 -10.94 2.72
N PRO A 124 -15.07 -11.86 3.70
CA PRO A 124 -13.88 -12.65 4.05
C PRO A 124 -13.44 -13.55 2.90
N PHE A 125 -12.17 -13.99 2.95
CA PHE A 125 -11.56 -14.90 1.97
C PHE A 125 -11.45 -14.34 0.55
N ASP A 126 -11.23 -13.04 0.41
CA ASP A 126 -10.99 -12.38 -0.87
C ASP A 126 -9.59 -12.66 -1.44
N LEU A 127 -8.64 -13.11 -0.63
CA LEU A 127 -7.31 -13.55 -1.05
C LEU A 127 -7.38 -14.85 -1.86
N LYS A 128 -7.04 -14.79 -3.14
CA LYS A 128 -7.09 -15.90 -4.09
C LYS A 128 -5.69 -16.32 -4.52
N TRP A 129 -5.50 -17.63 -4.58
CA TRP A 129 -4.33 -18.26 -5.16
C TRP A 129 -4.55 -18.52 -6.64
N ALA A 130 -3.57 -18.20 -7.48
CA ALA A 130 -3.62 -18.47 -8.92
C ALA A 130 -3.68 -19.98 -9.23
N GLY A 131 -3.15 -20.82 -8.33
CA GLY A 131 -3.06 -22.26 -8.52
C GLY A 131 -1.62 -22.72 -8.74
N LYS A 132 -1.41 -24.04 -8.72
CA LYS A 132 -0.07 -24.62 -8.84
C LYS A 132 0.50 -24.37 -10.23
N GLY A 133 1.64 -23.70 -10.30
CA GLY A 133 2.30 -23.35 -11.57
C GLY A 133 1.49 -22.37 -12.42
N MET A 134 0.59 -21.61 -11.78
CA MET A 134 -0.22 -20.59 -12.42
C MET A 134 0.08 -19.24 -11.77
N SER A 135 -0.07 -18.19 -12.56
CA SER A 135 0.13 -16.81 -12.15
C SER A 135 -0.74 -15.89 -13.00
N TRP A 136 -0.90 -14.66 -12.53
CA TRP A 136 -1.53 -13.58 -13.28
C TRP A 136 -0.50 -12.53 -13.66
N SER A 137 -0.48 -12.13 -14.93
CA SER A 137 0.42 -11.07 -15.38
C SER A 137 -0.06 -9.71 -14.86
N LEU A 138 0.83 -8.98 -14.20
CA LEU A 138 0.62 -7.62 -13.76
C LEU A 138 0.86 -6.64 -14.92
N LYS A 139 -0.08 -5.73 -15.14
CA LYS A 139 -0.09 -4.82 -16.30
C LYS A 139 -0.69 -3.47 -15.93
N PRO A 140 -0.30 -2.38 -16.63
CA PRO A 140 -0.98 -1.10 -16.53
C PRO A 140 -2.42 -1.23 -17.04
N ALA A 141 -3.36 -0.67 -16.29
CA ALA A 141 -4.77 -0.56 -16.67
C ALA A 141 -5.10 0.80 -17.31
N ILE A 142 -4.26 1.81 -17.04
CA ILE A 142 -4.25 3.13 -17.66
C ILE A 142 -2.83 3.41 -18.15
N ALA A 143 -2.69 4.00 -19.35
CA ALA A 143 -1.38 4.21 -19.96
C ALA A 143 -0.63 5.44 -19.40
N ASP A 144 -1.36 6.54 -19.14
CA ASP A 144 -0.77 7.85 -18.86
C ASP A 144 -1.17 8.34 -17.45
N HIS A 145 -0.70 7.66 -16.41
CA HIS A 145 -0.89 8.09 -15.02
C HIS A 145 0.47 8.29 -14.35
N ALA A 146 0.65 9.39 -13.61
CA ALA A 146 1.96 9.77 -13.02
C ALA A 146 2.60 8.66 -12.15
N ILE A 147 1.78 7.87 -11.45
CA ILE A 147 2.24 6.67 -10.71
C ILE A 147 3.01 5.68 -11.60
N LEU A 148 2.75 5.64 -12.90
CA LEU A 148 3.37 4.73 -13.87
C LEU A 148 4.54 5.36 -14.64
N ASP A 149 4.90 6.61 -14.37
CA ASP A 149 5.97 7.30 -15.10
C ASP A 149 7.31 6.57 -14.92
N GLY A 150 7.90 6.15 -16.04
CA GLY A 150 9.18 5.42 -16.05
C GLY A 150 9.12 3.98 -15.53
N VAL A 151 7.92 3.44 -15.29
CA VAL A 151 7.73 2.05 -14.82
C VAL A 151 7.71 1.09 -16.02
N SER A 152 8.78 0.31 -16.24
CA SER A 152 8.85 -0.66 -17.36
C SER A 152 8.27 -2.02 -16.96
N PHE A 153 7.35 -2.56 -17.77
CA PHE A 153 6.72 -3.89 -17.59
C PHE A 153 7.34 -5.00 -18.47
N ASP A 154 8.52 -4.78 -19.05
CA ASP A 154 9.13 -5.69 -20.05
C ASP A 154 9.43 -7.08 -19.49
N GLU A 155 9.77 -7.16 -18.20
CA GLU A 155 10.02 -8.41 -17.47
C GLU A 155 8.76 -9.23 -17.19
N LYS A 156 7.58 -8.69 -17.51
CA LYS A 156 6.28 -9.36 -17.34
C LYS A 156 6.10 -9.89 -15.91
N PRO A 157 6.05 -8.99 -14.90
CA PRO A 157 5.82 -9.36 -13.51
C PRO A 157 4.60 -10.26 -13.33
N GLN A 158 4.73 -11.27 -12.48
CA GLN A 158 3.72 -12.28 -12.20
C GLN A 158 3.24 -12.20 -10.75
N VAL A 159 1.94 -12.41 -10.58
CA VAL A 159 1.22 -12.40 -9.31
C VAL A 159 0.69 -13.79 -9.01
N PHE A 160 0.91 -14.28 -7.79
CA PHE A 160 0.52 -15.62 -7.36
C PHE A 160 -0.66 -15.60 -6.37
N TRP A 161 -0.76 -14.53 -5.59
CA TRP A 161 -1.80 -14.32 -4.59
C TRP A 161 -2.32 -12.88 -4.66
N GLN A 162 -3.64 -12.74 -4.79
CA GLN A 162 -4.30 -11.45 -4.97
C GLN A 162 -5.63 -11.39 -4.23
N HIS A 163 -5.91 -10.27 -3.56
CA HIS A 163 -7.24 -9.96 -3.04
C HIS A 163 -8.16 -9.51 -4.17
N TYR A 164 -9.33 -10.14 -4.27
CA TYR A 164 -10.34 -9.77 -5.27
C TYR A 164 -11.17 -8.60 -4.75
N LEU A 165 -10.75 -7.39 -5.11
CA LEU A 165 -11.36 -6.12 -4.70
C LEU A 165 -12.19 -5.51 -5.83
N GLN A 166 -13.23 -4.75 -5.47
CA GLN A 166 -14.08 -4.05 -6.45
C GLN A 166 -13.83 -2.53 -6.37
N PRO A 167 -13.43 -1.84 -7.45
CA PRO A 167 -13.20 -0.40 -7.40
C PRO A 167 -14.50 0.37 -7.11
N LYS A 168 -14.41 1.44 -6.31
CA LYS A 168 -15.51 2.39 -6.12
C LYS A 168 -15.70 3.24 -7.39
N ARG A 169 -16.87 3.89 -7.54
CA ARG A 169 -17.22 4.64 -8.76
C ARG A 169 -16.23 5.78 -9.12
N ASN A 170 -15.62 6.41 -8.12
CA ASN A 170 -14.73 7.55 -8.27
C ASN A 170 -13.27 7.18 -7.93
N SER A 171 -12.87 5.93 -8.16
CA SER A 171 -11.48 5.50 -8.06
C SER A 171 -10.91 5.13 -9.41
N GLU A 172 -9.59 5.15 -9.49
CA GLU A 172 -8.82 4.88 -10.70
C GLU A 172 -8.09 3.55 -10.53
N VAL A 173 -8.31 2.63 -11.45
CA VAL A 173 -7.55 1.37 -11.51
C VAL A 173 -6.27 1.63 -12.29
N ILE A 174 -5.14 1.60 -11.58
CA ILE A 174 -3.82 1.90 -12.12
C ILE A 174 -3.18 0.63 -12.71
N LEU A 175 -3.25 -0.47 -11.96
CA LEU A 175 -2.74 -1.77 -12.37
C LEU A 175 -3.84 -2.83 -12.33
N THR A 176 -3.70 -3.84 -13.18
CA THR A 176 -4.45 -5.10 -13.11
C THR A 176 -3.51 -6.28 -13.05
N ALA A 177 -3.89 -7.32 -12.30
CA ALA A 177 -3.30 -8.64 -12.40
C ALA A 177 -4.36 -9.58 -13.01
N GLY A 178 -4.09 -10.08 -14.21
CA GLY A 178 -5.11 -10.77 -15.00
C GLY A 178 -6.27 -9.83 -15.33
N ASP A 179 -7.49 -10.19 -14.95
CA ASP A 179 -8.70 -9.38 -15.13
C ASP A 179 -9.12 -8.61 -13.86
N LYS A 180 -8.32 -8.67 -12.79
CA LYS A 180 -8.66 -8.09 -11.49
C LYS A 180 -7.83 -6.83 -11.19
N PRO A 181 -8.42 -5.81 -10.55
CA PRO A 181 -7.69 -4.63 -10.10
C PRO A 181 -6.55 -5.02 -9.16
N ALA A 182 -5.36 -4.49 -9.39
CA ALA A 182 -4.16 -4.74 -8.60
C ALA A 182 -3.74 -3.50 -7.79
N LEU A 183 -3.76 -2.32 -8.40
CA LEU A 183 -3.54 -1.04 -7.71
C LEU A 183 -4.69 -0.11 -8.05
N VAL A 184 -5.41 0.35 -7.02
CA VAL A 184 -6.54 1.25 -7.15
C VAL A 184 -6.29 2.47 -6.29
N VAL A 185 -6.43 3.67 -6.84
CA VAL A 185 -6.26 4.93 -6.11
C VAL A 185 -7.55 5.73 -6.07
N GLY A 186 -7.73 6.54 -5.04
CA GLY A 186 -8.85 7.45 -4.91
C GLY A 186 -8.67 8.39 -3.74
N ASN A 187 -9.73 9.14 -3.42
CA ASN A 187 -9.70 10.15 -2.38
C ASN A 187 -10.69 9.84 -1.27
N TYR A 188 -10.38 10.30 -0.05
CA TYR A 188 -11.30 10.30 1.08
C TYR A 188 -11.12 11.59 1.88
N GLY A 189 -12.18 12.42 1.93
CA GLY A 189 -12.04 13.79 2.40
C GLY A 189 -11.09 14.58 1.51
N LYS A 190 -10.07 15.19 2.13
CA LYS A 190 -9.01 15.96 1.44
C LYS A 190 -7.82 15.09 1.04
N GLY A 191 -7.69 13.90 1.61
CA GLY A 191 -6.55 13.01 1.42
C GLY A 191 -6.74 11.95 0.34
N GLN A 192 -5.70 11.15 0.20
CA GLN A 192 -5.53 10.16 -0.84
C GLN A 192 -5.39 8.75 -0.24
N VAL A 193 -5.94 7.76 -0.94
CA VAL A 193 -5.82 6.35 -0.54
C VAL A 193 -5.50 5.48 -1.74
N ALA A 194 -4.45 4.69 -1.63
CA ALA A 194 -4.10 3.63 -2.58
C ALA A 194 -4.35 2.26 -1.95
N ALA A 195 -4.94 1.36 -2.73
CA ALA A 195 -5.15 -0.05 -2.38
C ALA A 195 -4.37 -0.92 -3.38
N LEU A 196 -3.26 -1.49 -2.92
CA LEU A 196 -2.52 -2.54 -3.62
C LEU A 196 -3.05 -3.91 -3.14
N SER A 197 -3.69 -4.65 -4.04
CA SER A 197 -4.39 -5.90 -3.71
C SER A 197 -3.48 -7.14 -3.72
N LEU A 198 -2.16 -6.95 -3.83
CA LEU A 198 -1.20 -8.02 -4.07
C LEU A 198 -0.58 -8.48 -2.75
N SER A 199 -0.45 -9.79 -2.58
CA SER A 199 0.31 -10.38 -1.46
C SER A 199 1.72 -10.73 -1.97
N PRO A 200 2.80 -10.36 -1.24
CA PRO A 200 4.17 -10.72 -1.62
C PRO A 200 4.48 -12.17 -1.23
N THR A 201 3.62 -13.09 -1.65
CA THR A 201 3.69 -14.52 -1.33
C THR A 201 3.51 -15.33 -2.61
N GLY A 202 4.03 -16.56 -2.59
CA GLY A 202 4.05 -17.45 -3.75
C GLY A 202 5.47 -17.78 -4.18
N VAL A 203 5.58 -18.61 -5.21
CA VAL A 203 6.86 -19.07 -5.76
C VAL A 203 6.74 -19.03 -7.27
N ALA A 204 7.62 -18.27 -7.91
CA ALA A 204 7.76 -18.26 -9.35
C ALA A 204 8.19 -19.62 -9.89
N THR A 205 7.73 -19.94 -11.08
CA THR A 205 8.28 -21.04 -11.90
C THR A 205 9.39 -20.52 -12.83
N ASP A 206 10.12 -21.42 -13.47
CA ASP A 206 11.26 -21.07 -14.32
C ASP A 206 10.88 -20.04 -15.39
N GLY A 207 11.53 -18.87 -15.32
CA GLY A 207 11.33 -17.75 -16.26
C GLY A 207 10.26 -16.73 -15.87
N GLU A 208 9.55 -16.92 -14.75
CA GLU A 208 8.65 -15.91 -14.20
C GLU A 208 9.41 -14.95 -13.27
N VAL A 209 9.06 -13.67 -13.33
CA VAL A 209 9.54 -12.64 -12.40
C VAL A 209 8.45 -12.36 -11.39
N GLN A 210 8.77 -12.48 -10.10
CA GLN A 210 7.85 -12.18 -9.01
C GLN A 210 7.57 -10.68 -9.00
N TRP A 211 6.33 -10.26 -8.77
CA TRP A 211 5.97 -8.84 -8.89
C TRP A 211 6.74 -7.91 -7.95
N TRP A 212 7.21 -8.42 -6.79
CA TRP A 212 8.02 -7.67 -5.83
C TRP A 212 9.52 -7.61 -6.20
N ASP A 213 10.00 -8.53 -7.06
CA ASP A 213 11.38 -8.57 -7.56
C ASP A 213 11.52 -7.92 -8.95
N TRP A 214 10.43 -7.39 -9.50
CA TRP A 214 10.39 -6.78 -10.81
C TRP A 214 11.04 -5.39 -10.81
N ASN A 215 11.84 -5.07 -11.83
CA ASN A 215 12.58 -3.81 -11.91
C ASN A 215 11.70 -2.55 -11.95
N GLY A 216 10.42 -2.67 -12.31
CA GLY A 216 9.47 -1.57 -12.23
C GLY A 216 8.90 -1.31 -10.83
N TRP A 217 9.15 -2.19 -9.85
CA TRP A 217 8.63 -2.07 -8.49
C TRP A 217 9.15 -0.82 -7.77
N PHE A 218 10.47 -0.59 -7.73
CA PHE A 218 11.03 0.59 -7.06
C PHE A 218 10.65 1.93 -7.73
N PRO A 219 10.66 2.07 -9.07
CA PRO A 219 10.05 3.21 -9.74
C PRO A 219 8.59 3.45 -9.32
N LEU A 220 7.76 2.40 -9.28
CA LEU A 220 6.37 2.50 -8.84
C LEU A 220 6.25 2.97 -7.38
N VAL A 221 7.08 2.44 -6.47
CA VAL A 221 7.13 2.86 -5.06
C VAL A 221 7.48 4.35 -4.97
N ARG A 222 8.54 4.82 -5.65
CA ARG A 222 8.89 6.24 -5.65
C ARG A 222 7.76 7.12 -6.16
N ASN A 223 7.06 6.69 -7.21
CA ASN A 223 5.96 7.46 -7.76
C ASN A 223 4.75 7.51 -6.83
N LEU A 224 4.47 6.45 -6.05
CA LEU A 224 3.46 6.48 -4.99
C LEU A 224 3.81 7.49 -3.88
N PHE A 225 5.09 7.61 -3.52
CA PHE A 225 5.54 8.61 -2.55
C PHE A 225 5.46 10.02 -3.12
N ASN A 226 5.78 10.22 -4.39
CA ASN A 226 5.62 11.51 -5.06
C ASN A 226 4.14 11.90 -5.19
N TRP A 227 3.28 10.95 -5.51
CA TRP A 227 1.83 11.14 -5.53
C TRP A 227 1.31 11.60 -4.15
N ALA A 228 1.79 10.98 -3.06
CA ALA A 228 1.46 11.41 -1.70
C ALA A 228 1.89 12.85 -1.37
N LYS A 229 2.94 13.38 -2.02
CA LYS A 229 3.39 14.77 -1.85
C LYS A 229 2.44 15.80 -2.50
N GLU A 230 1.58 15.39 -3.44
CA GLU A 230 0.72 16.31 -4.21
C GLU A 230 -0.45 16.90 -3.40
N VAL A 231 -0.82 16.26 -2.27
CA VAL A 231 -1.89 16.73 -1.37
C VAL A 231 -1.37 17.74 -0.33
N ARG A 232 -0.05 17.96 -0.29
CA ARG A 232 0.63 18.83 0.67
C ARG A 232 0.42 20.32 0.38
#